data_AF-A0A068NYS1-F1
#
_entry.id   AF-A0A068NYS1-F1
#
_cell.length_a   1.000
_cell.length_b   1.000
_cell.length_c   1.000
_cell.angle_alpha   90.00
_cell.angle_beta   90.00
_cell.angle_gamma   90.00
#
_symmetry.space_group_name_H-M   'P 1'
#
loop_
_entity.id
_entity.type
_entity.pdbx_description
1 polymer ?
#
loop_
_entity_poly.entity_id
_entity_poly.type
_entity_poly.pdbx_seq_one_letter_code
_entity_poly.pdbx_strand_id
1 'polypeptide(L)'
;MVAAFLRSASPYVTIAQAKTSSGDRLHLMGDLVKNSFHTDFKQGGSLTFLLKDPEGATVTVRHLGERPANMGEATQVVAIGGMQGSEFVSKELLLKCPSKYEGKRVRAPSPSDRCR
;
A
#
# COMPACT_ATOMS: atom_id res chain seq x y z
N MET A 1 29.19 -10.60 -20.90
CA MET A 1 28.87 -10.56 -19.45
C MET A 1 27.48 -9.95 -19.31
N VAL A 2 26.43 -10.78 -19.31
CA VAL A 2 25.04 -10.30 -19.20
C VAL A 2 24.62 -10.43 -17.75
N ALA A 3 24.88 -9.39 -16.97
CA ALA A 3 24.29 -9.18 -15.65
C ALA A 3 23.42 -7.91 -15.78
N ALA A 4 22.19 -7.82 -15.32
CA ALA A 4 21.34 -8.76 -14.62
C ALA A 4 19.90 -8.44 -15.06
N PHE A 5 19.19 -9.46 -15.51
CA PHE A 5 17.76 -9.37 -15.70
C PHE A 5 17.08 -9.25 -14.33
N LEU A 6 16.12 -8.31 -14.25
CA LEU A 6 14.93 -8.36 -13.39
C LEU A 6 15.11 -8.10 -11.90
N ARG A 7 15.01 -6.82 -11.49
CA ARG A 7 14.61 -6.51 -10.11
C ARG A 7 13.85 -5.20 -9.97
N SER A 8 12.85 -5.00 -10.85
CA SER A 8 11.88 -3.90 -10.72
C SER A 8 10.49 -4.40 -10.32
N ALA A 9 10.41 -5.49 -9.55
CA ALA A 9 9.18 -5.86 -8.87
C ALA A 9 9.21 -5.20 -7.49
N SER A 10 8.46 -4.10 -7.34
CA SER A 10 8.18 -3.49 -6.04
C SER A 10 7.44 -4.49 -5.16
N PRO A 11 8.06 -5.05 -4.11
CA PRO A 11 7.42 -6.04 -3.28
C PRO A 11 6.36 -5.38 -2.39
N TYR A 12 5.28 -6.12 -2.14
CA TYR A 12 4.39 -5.85 -1.03
C TYR A 12 5.10 -6.26 0.25
N VAL A 13 5.25 -5.32 1.16
CA VAL A 13 6.03 -5.51 2.39
C VAL A 13 5.24 -4.98 3.58
N THR A 14 5.49 -5.60 4.73
CA THR A 14 4.94 -5.14 6.01
C THR A 14 5.75 -3.97 6.56
N ILE A 15 5.24 -3.30 7.58
CA ILE A 15 5.96 -2.24 8.30
C ILE A 15 7.32 -2.75 8.82
N ALA A 16 7.37 -3.97 9.36
CA ALA A 16 8.60 -4.56 9.87
C ALA A 16 9.64 -4.72 8.74
N GLN A 17 9.18 -5.22 7.59
CA GLN A 17 10.04 -5.38 6.42
C GLN A 17 10.48 -4.02 5.83
N ALA A 18 9.58 -3.04 5.74
CA ALA A 18 9.89 -1.70 5.25
C ALA A 18 10.95 -0.99 6.13
N LYS A 19 10.95 -1.24 7.44
CA LYS A 19 12.01 -0.74 8.33
C LYS A 19 13.38 -1.36 8.07
N THR A 20 13.40 -2.65 7.72
CA THR A 20 14.65 -3.36 7.37
C THR A 20 15.10 -3.15 5.93
N SER A 21 14.19 -2.70 5.06
CA SER A 21 14.39 -2.63 3.62
C SER A 21 14.61 -1.17 3.19
N SER A 22 15.81 -0.84 2.73
CA SER A 22 16.19 0.52 2.29
C SER A 22 15.68 0.89 0.88
N GLY A 23 14.49 0.44 0.50
CA GLY A 23 13.91 0.66 -0.83
C GLY A 23 12.97 1.87 -0.89
N ASP A 24 12.99 2.60 -2.00
CA ASP A 24 12.16 3.81 -2.22
C ASP A 24 10.83 3.56 -2.95
N ARG A 25 10.56 2.30 -3.33
CA ARG A 25 9.35 1.88 -4.08
C ARG A 25 8.71 0.65 -3.43
N LEU A 26 8.61 0.65 -2.12
CA LEU A 26 7.99 -0.42 -1.34
C LEU A 26 6.48 -0.21 -1.29
N HIS A 27 5.71 -1.27 -1.47
CA HIS A 27 4.25 -1.23 -1.37
C HIS A 27 3.84 -1.63 0.04
N LEU A 28 3.58 -0.64 0.87
CA LEU A 28 3.21 -0.82 2.26
C LEU A 28 1.68 -0.86 2.37
N MET A 29 1.11 -2.03 2.60
CA MET A 29 -0.34 -2.19 2.75
C MET A 29 -0.71 -2.20 4.23
N GLY A 30 -1.76 -1.47 4.59
CA GLY A 30 -2.36 -1.59 5.92
C GLY A 30 -3.72 -0.91 6.03
N ASP A 31 -4.29 -1.03 7.21
CA ASP A 31 -5.54 -0.41 7.60
C ASP A 31 -5.28 1.01 8.11
N LEU A 32 -6.08 1.94 7.62
CA LEU A 32 -6.02 3.33 8.06
C LEU A 32 -6.64 3.45 9.46
N VAL A 33 -5.85 3.93 10.43
CA VAL A 33 -6.37 4.19 11.77
C VAL A 33 -7.19 5.49 11.74
N LYS A 34 -8.52 5.33 11.77
CA LYS A 34 -9.47 6.45 11.89
C LYS A 34 -9.14 7.25 13.16
N ASN A 35 -9.23 8.58 13.09
CA ASN A 35 -8.83 9.55 14.13
C ASN A 35 -7.32 9.80 14.34
N SER A 36 -6.42 9.21 13.55
CA SER A 36 -4.97 9.45 13.69
C SER A 36 -4.31 10.14 12.50
N PHE A 37 -5.08 10.67 11.55
CA PHE A 37 -4.56 11.45 10.45
C PHE A 37 -4.47 12.94 10.83
N HIS A 38 -3.33 13.54 10.54
CA HIS A 38 -3.03 14.97 10.66
C HIS A 38 -2.76 15.52 9.27
N THR A 39 -3.46 16.59 8.90
CA THR A 39 -3.25 17.27 7.62
C THR A 39 -2.60 18.60 7.93
N ASP A 40 -1.39 18.79 7.43
CA ASP A 40 -0.63 20.02 7.57
C ASP A 40 -0.77 20.82 6.28
N PHE A 41 -1.36 22.01 6.35
CA PHE A 41 -1.61 22.85 5.17
C PHE A 41 -0.40 23.72 4.78
N LYS A 42 0.74 23.55 5.44
CA LYS A 42 1.94 24.33 5.13
C LYS A 42 2.62 23.83 3.85
N GLN A 43 3.15 24.79 3.07
CA GLN A 43 4.01 24.56 1.89
C GLN A 43 3.51 23.48 0.90
N GLY A 44 2.23 23.52 0.51
CA GLY A 44 1.67 22.65 -0.53
C GLY A 44 0.89 21.44 -0.03
N GLY A 45 0.69 21.34 1.29
CA GLY A 45 -0.11 20.27 1.88
C GLY A 45 0.72 19.01 2.12
N SER A 46 0.71 18.53 3.35
CA SER A 46 1.25 17.22 3.69
C SER A 46 0.28 16.50 4.61
N LEU A 47 0.21 15.18 4.45
CA LEU A 47 -0.73 14.36 5.19
C LEU A 47 0.04 13.29 5.94
N THR A 48 -0.05 13.32 7.26
CA THR A 48 0.58 12.34 8.14
C THR A 48 -0.50 11.50 8.78
N PHE A 49 -0.36 10.17 8.80
CA PHE A 49 -1.36 9.30 9.43
C PHE A 49 -0.73 8.03 9.97
N LEU A 50 -1.39 7.43 10.97
CA LEU A 50 -1.03 6.11 11.45
C LEU A 50 -1.66 5.03 10.56
N LEU A 51 -0.81 4.17 10.04
CA LEU A 51 -1.20 2.98 9.30
C LEU A 51 -0.88 1.75 10.14
N LYS A 52 -1.86 0.85 10.25
CA LYS A 52 -1.74 -0.41 10.97
C LYS A 52 -1.64 -1.57 9.99
N ASP A 53 -0.57 -2.32 10.09
CA ASP A 53 -0.36 -3.54 9.30
C ASP A 53 -1.29 -4.66 9.78
N PRO A 54 -1.69 -5.64 8.93
CA PRO A 54 -2.31 -6.88 9.38
C PRO A 54 -1.53 -7.64 10.48
N GLU A 55 -0.21 -7.48 10.57
CA GLU A 55 0.59 -8.04 11.68
C GLU A 55 0.36 -7.33 13.04
N GLY A 56 -0.39 -6.22 13.05
CA GLY A 56 -0.67 -5.43 14.24
C GLY A 56 0.34 -4.32 14.53
N ALA A 57 1.41 -4.22 13.73
CA ALA A 57 2.36 -3.12 13.80
C ALA A 57 1.72 -1.80 13.34
N THR A 58 2.16 -0.67 13.91
CA THR A 58 1.72 0.67 13.50
C THR A 58 2.91 1.52 13.05
N VAL A 59 2.73 2.30 11.99
CA VAL A 59 3.75 3.23 11.47
C VAL A 59 3.14 4.56 11.10
N THR A 60 3.92 5.62 11.30
CA THR A 60 3.59 6.96 10.82
C THR A 60 3.94 7.05 9.34
N VAL A 61 2.93 7.23 8.50
CA VAL A 61 3.07 7.46 7.06
C VAL A 61 2.94 8.95 6.79
N ARG A 62 3.95 9.55 6.15
CA ARG A 62 3.94 10.93 5.69
C ARG A 62 3.78 10.97 4.17
N HIS A 63 2.65 11.45 3.71
CA HIS A 63 2.39 11.70 2.31
C HIS A 63 2.71 13.14 1.95
N LEU A 64 3.53 13.29 0.91
CA LEU A 64 3.89 14.58 0.34
C LEU A 64 2.84 14.96 -0.70
N GLY A 65 1.87 15.78 -0.31
CA GLY A 65 0.80 16.21 -1.18
C GLY A 65 -0.50 16.51 -0.44
N GLU A 66 -1.48 16.98 -1.21
CA GLU A 66 -2.82 17.22 -0.72
C GLU A 66 -3.50 15.92 -0.28
N ARG A 67 -4.40 16.06 0.69
CA ARG A 67 -5.20 14.94 1.18
C ARG A 67 -6.10 14.41 0.06
N PRO A 68 -6.03 13.11 -0.29
CA PRO A 68 -6.99 12.53 -1.22
C PRO A 68 -8.42 12.59 -0.64
N ALA A 69 -9.38 13.06 -1.43
CA ALA A 69 -10.79 13.17 -1.00
C ALA A 69 -11.36 11.83 -0.50
N ASN A 70 -10.94 10.72 -1.13
CA ASN A 70 -11.47 9.39 -0.87
C ASN A 70 -10.86 8.70 0.38
N MET A 71 -9.95 9.38 1.11
CA MET A 71 -9.23 8.78 2.23
C MET A 71 -10.13 8.48 3.43
N GLY A 72 -11.23 9.21 3.61
CA GLY A 72 -12.21 8.98 4.69
C GLY A 72 -13.07 7.73 4.50
N GLU A 73 -13.27 7.31 3.25
CA GLU A 73 -14.07 6.13 2.89
C GLU A 73 -13.23 4.85 2.75
N ALA A 74 -11.93 5.01 2.57
CA ALA A 74 -10.99 3.91 2.48
C ALA A 74 -10.83 3.20 3.83
N THR A 75 -10.93 1.88 3.80
CA THR A 75 -10.61 1.03 4.98
C THR A 75 -9.16 0.55 4.89
N GLN A 76 -8.73 0.17 3.69
CA GLN A 76 -7.37 -0.23 3.38
C GLN A 76 -6.65 0.79 2.51
N VAL A 77 -5.37 1.01 2.81
CA VAL A 77 -4.50 1.94 2.11
C VAL A 77 -3.20 1.24 1.77
N VAL A 78 -2.72 1.44 0.53
CA VAL A 78 -1.40 1.01 0.10
C VAL A 78 -0.56 2.25 -0.15
N ALA A 79 0.45 2.44 0.69
CA ALA A 79 1.41 3.52 0.56
C ALA A 79 2.62 3.06 -0.26
N ILE A 80 2.94 3.80 -1.32
CA ILE A 80 4.08 3.51 -2.19
C ILE A 80 5.16 4.55 -1.93
N GLY A 81 6.31 4.07 -1.44
CA GLY A 81 7.42 4.94 -1.10
C GLY A 81 8.55 4.22 -0.38
N GLY A 82 9.21 4.95 0.50
CA GLY A 82 10.36 4.44 1.25
C GLY A 82 10.34 4.89 2.70
N MET A 83 11.03 4.11 3.53
CA MET A 83 11.20 4.44 4.94
C MET A 83 12.28 5.50 5.11
N GLN A 84 11.95 6.66 5.69
CA GLN A 84 12.92 7.70 6.07
C GLN A 84 12.96 7.85 7.58
N GLY A 85 13.98 7.29 8.21
CA GLY A 85 14.15 7.33 9.66
C GLY A 85 13.00 6.59 10.36
N SER A 86 12.14 7.32 11.05
CA SER A 86 10.98 6.79 11.80
C SER A 86 9.65 6.90 11.06
N GLU A 87 9.60 7.61 9.92
CA GLU A 87 8.37 7.83 9.14
C GLU A 87 8.46 7.24 7.73
N PHE A 88 7.38 6.64 7.27
CA PHE A 88 7.30 6.11 5.91
C PHE A 88 6.86 7.23 4.97
N VAL A 89 7.74 7.66 4.07
CA VAL A 89 7.47 8.77 3.16
C VAL A 89 6.92 8.20 1.86
N SER A 90 5.63 8.43 1.62
CA SER A 90 4.94 7.95 0.43
C SER A 90 4.68 9.08 -0.57
N LYS A 91 5.09 8.87 -1.81
CA LYS A 91 4.78 9.78 -2.93
C LYS A 91 3.43 9.45 -3.58
N GLU A 92 3.04 8.18 -3.51
CA GLU A 92 1.78 7.70 -4.07
C GLU A 92 0.99 6.93 -2.99
N LEU A 93 -0.31 7.20 -2.92
CA LEU A 93 -1.26 6.52 -2.04
C LEU A 93 -2.35 5.87 -2.89
N LEU A 94 -2.50 4.56 -2.76
CA LEU A 94 -3.59 3.81 -3.37
C LEU A 94 -4.61 3.44 -2.29
N LEU A 95 -5.74 4.13 -2.34
CA LEU A 95 -6.87 3.86 -1.47
C LEU A 95 -7.67 2.69 -2.05
N LYS A 96 -7.86 1.64 -1.26
CA LYS A 96 -8.74 0.53 -1.62
C LYS A 96 -10.09 0.78 -0.95
N CYS A 97 -11.09 1.09 -1.77
CA CYS A 97 -12.47 1.03 -1.32
C CYS A 97 -12.78 -0.43 -0.94
N PRO A 98 -13.63 -0.68 0.07
CA PRO A 98 -14.09 -2.03 0.45
C PRO A 98 -15.07 -2.58 -0.60
N SER A 99 -14.66 -2.59 -1.87
CA SER A 99 -15.33 -3.35 -2.90
C SER A 99 -14.76 -4.76 -2.87
N LYS A 100 -15.45 -5.64 -2.15
CA LYS A 100 -15.66 -7.02 -2.62
C LYS A 100 -14.41 -7.91 -2.79
N TYR A 101 -14.19 -8.80 -1.84
CA TYR A 101 -13.97 -10.21 -2.19
C TYR A 101 -15.25 -10.76 -2.84
N GLU A 102 -15.63 -10.34 -4.04
CA GLU A 102 -16.87 -10.82 -4.68
C GLU A 102 -16.80 -10.50 -6.17
N GLY A 103 -16.21 -11.43 -6.92
CA GLY A 103 -16.07 -11.27 -8.35
C GLY A 103 -15.55 -12.50 -9.08
N LYS A 104 -15.75 -13.69 -8.52
CA LYS A 104 -15.52 -15.00 -9.17
C LYS A 104 -14.12 -15.19 -9.75
N ARG A 105 -13.32 -16.01 -9.06
CA ARG A 105 -12.50 -17.00 -9.77
C ARG A 105 -13.48 -17.86 -10.58
N VAL A 106 -13.85 -17.42 -11.78
CA VAL A 106 -14.54 -18.26 -12.75
C VAL A 106 -13.56 -19.40 -13.02
N ARG A 107 -13.88 -20.58 -12.46
CA ARG A 107 -13.32 -21.85 -12.90
C ARG A 107 -13.28 -21.81 -14.42
N ALA A 108 -12.08 -21.92 -15.00
CA ALA A 108 -11.96 -22.28 -16.39
C ALA A 108 -12.78 -23.56 -16.63
N PRO A 109 -13.66 -23.62 -17.64
CA PRO A 109 -14.13 -24.92 -18.10
C PRO A 109 -12.91 -25.68 -18.65
N SER A 110 -12.60 -26.80 -18.01
CA SER A 110 -11.58 -27.75 -18.47
C SER A 110 -11.93 -28.29 -19.85
N PRO A 111 -10.98 -28.36 -20.81
CA PRO A 111 -11.22 -28.92 -22.12
C PRO A 111 -10.93 -30.43 -22.13
N SER A 112 -11.87 -31.24 -21.60
CA SER A 112 -11.91 -32.71 -21.68
C SER A 112 -13.03 -33.13 -20.72
N ASP A 113 -14.13 -33.76 -21.12
CA ASP A 113 -14.24 -35.08 -21.75
C ASP A 113 -15.48 -35.09 -22.65
N ARG A 114 -15.35 -35.24 -23.98
CA ARG A 114 -15.15 -36.49 -24.72
C ARG A 114 -16.33 -37.48 -24.54
N CYS A 115 -17.14 -37.57 -25.60
CA CYS A 115 -18.02 -38.67 -26.03
C CYS A 115 -18.87 -39.43 -24.98
N ARG A 116 -20.20 -39.30 -25.11
CA ARG A 116 -21.06 -40.47 -25.34
C ARG A 116 -22.38 -40.07 -26.00
#